data_AF-A6GFV0-F1
#
_entry.id   AF-A6GFV0-F1
#
_cell.length_a   1.000
_cell.length_b   1.000
_cell.length_c   1.000
_cell.angle_alpha   90.00
_cell.angle_beta   90.00
_cell.angle_gamma   90.00
#
_symmetry.space_group_name_H-M   'P 1'
#
loop_
_entity.id
_entity.type
_entity.pdbx_description
1 polymer ?
#
loop_
_entity_poly.entity_id
_entity_poly.type
_entity_poly.pdbx_seq_one_letter_code
_entity_poly.pdbx_strand_id
1 'polypeptide(L)'
;MVGLACTQGAESEHERPLRGDAVTKAPSEDEAPEKAEPEPVEGEGDAGVKDAGEPVEAPGEAPSEDAWDSGVAFSPGPITFEPTRAGDGELPASPTKHLDPEVGTFFDHPGVFGWTQDGSSFSYCATGCADHCGDCFEINLDGTVKASPEQTCEAVEALKATLSVPEQVWPYGADLRVVWRARGRSLELGIEAEAEAEDGGAPVWAPAIELAEDFDLDGGGTIYPELAVLSPNARTLAVLAHGWMGDCSDGFELTLVELGPLAAEAYAKAAFGHHKKGARDRAAAERAAELFGKAAQADPRAWKHPFNMACALAKGGAGDEAKAPLRRAIELGGAELRAKARADGDLASVRGEPWFQALVAG
;
A
#
# COMPACT_ATOMS: atom_id res chain seq x y z
N MET A 1 -29.96 -3.18 32.75
CA MET A 1 -30.29 -2.80 31.35
C MET A 1 -29.12 -3.24 30.51
N VAL A 2 -29.33 -4.27 29.70
CA VAL A 2 -28.31 -4.93 28.87
C VAL A 2 -28.46 -4.40 27.45
N GLY A 3 -27.35 -4.02 26.81
CA GLY A 3 -27.34 -3.58 25.42
C GLY A 3 -26.06 -4.02 24.73
N LEU A 4 -26.17 -5.10 23.94
CA LEU A 4 -25.17 -5.60 23.01
C LEU A 4 -25.97 -6.22 21.85
N ALA A 5 -25.78 -5.75 20.62
CA ALA A 5 -25.98 -6.53 19.40
C ALA A 5 -25.48 -5.77 18.17
N CYS A 6 -24.41 -6.29 17.57
CA CYS A 6 -24.12 -6.17 16.14
C CYS A 6 -25.15 -6.99 15.35
N THR A 7 -25.58 -6.51 14.19
CA THR A 7 -26.43 -7.26 13.26
C THR A 7 -25.66 -7.60 11.99
N GLN A 8 -25.63 -8.89 11.64
CA GLN A 8 -25.32 -9.44 10.32
C GLN A 8 -26.62 -9.69 9.53
N GLY A 9 -26.51 -9.75 8.20
CA GLY A 9 -27.31 -10.66 7.36
C GLY A 9 -27.99 -10.00 6.15
N ALA A 10 -27.70 -10.48 4.93
CA ALA A 10 -28.61 -11.39 4.22
C ALA A 10 -28.10 -11.70 2.79
N GLU A 11 -28.06 -12.99 2.49
CA GLU A 11 -27.88 -13.60 1.16
C GLU A 11 -29.17 -13.47 0.32
N SER A 12 -29.04 -13.50 -1.01
CA SER A 12 -30.13 -13.96 -1.88
C SER A 12 -29.59 -14.66 -3.12
N GLU A 13 -29.89 -15.95 -3.20
CA GLU A 13 -29.74 -16.84 -4.36
C GLU A 13 -30.66 -16.43 -5.51
N HIS A 14 -30.20 -16.54 -6.76
CA HIS A 14 -31.06 -16.74 -7.94
C HIS A 14 -30.35 -17.64 -8.96
N GLU A 15 -30.83 -18.89 -9.06
CA GLU A 15 -30.61 -19.76 -10.22
C GLU A 15 -31.58 -19.40 -11.36
N ARG A 16 -31.14 -19.52 -12.63
CA ARG A 16 -31.82 -20.23 -13.76
C ARG A 16 -31.14 -20.01 -15.14
N PRO A 17 -31.42 -20.83 -16.19
CA PRO A 17 -30.35 -21.52 -16.92
C PRO A 17 -30.41 -21.46 -18.48
N LEU A 18 -29.45 -22.17 -19.10
CA LEU A 18 -29.43 -22.86 -20.42
C LEU A 18 -28.98 -22.16 -21.73
N ARG A 19 -27.98 -22.83 -22.36
CA ARG A 19 -27.79 -23.20 -23.79
C ARG A 19 -27.35 -22.16 -24.83
N GLY A 20 -26.35 -22.56 -25.63
CA GLY A 20 -26.10 -22.07 -26.98
C GLY A 20 -24.78 -22.61 -27.56
N ASP A 21 -24.81 -23.15 -28.78
CA ASP A 21 -23.81 -24.05 -29.36
C ASP A 21 -22.59 -23.37 -30.03
N ALA A 22 -21.62 -24.23 -30.36
CA ALA A 22 -20.34 -24.04 -31.04
C ALA A 22 -20.41 -23.42 -32.45
N VAL A 23 -19.32 -22.73 -32.86
CA VAL A 23 -18.86 -22.68 -34.26
C VAL A 23 -17.32 -22.62 -34.32
N THR A 24 -16.81 -23.31 -35.34
CA THR A 24 -15.43 -23.71 -35.69
C THR A 24 -14.61 -22.68 -36.48
N LYS A 25 -13.28 -22.93 -36.50
CA LYS A 25 -12.34 -22.94 -37.66
C LYS A 25 -11.41 -21.73 -37.90
N ALA A 26 -10.09 -22.02 -37.82
CA ALA A 26 -8.96 -21.35 -38.49
C ALA A 26 -8.97 -21.68 -40.03
N PRO A 27 -8.07 -21.18 -40.93
CA PRO A 27 -6.61 -21.06 -40.77
C PRO A 27 -5.86 -19.96 -41.60
N SER A 28 -4.51 -20.05 -41.55
CA SER A 28 -3.47 -19.83 -42.61
C SER A 28 -3.23 -18.39 -43.12
N GLU A 29 -2.06 -17.94 -43.58
CA GLU A 29 -0.68 -18.42 -43.81
C GLU A 29 0.15 -17.19 -44.28
N ASP A 30 1.47 -17.38 -44.49
CA ASP A 30 2.41 -16.57 -45.29
C ASP A 30 2.98 -15.26 -44.70
N GLU A 31 4.23 -14.81 -44.91
CA GLU A 31 5.57 -15.33 -45.25
C GLU A 31 6.42 -14.07 -45.62
N ALA A 32 7.49 -13.77 -44.87
CA ALA A 32 8.78 -13.17 -45.30
C ALA A 32 8.86 -11.73 -45.92
N PRO A 33 10.06 -11.11 -46.13
CA PRO A 33 11.36 -11.24 -45.45
C PRO A 33 12.06 -9.90 -45.05
N GLU A 34 12.99 -10.02 -44.09
CA GLU A 34 14.41 -9.57 -44.11
C GLU A 34 14.79 -8.19 -44.68
N LYS A 35 15.32 -7.29 -43.83
CA LYS A 35 16.26 -6.23 -44.22
C LYS A 35 17.32 -5.91 -43.16
N ALA A 36 18.56 -6.26 -43.53
CA ALA A 36 19.82 -5.51 -43.42
C ALA A 36 20.21 -4.82 -42.10
N GLU A 37 21.19 -5.43 -41.43
CA GLU A 37 22.06 -4.82 -40.43
C GLU A 37 23.02 -3.78 -41.06
N PRO A 38 23.28 -2.63 -40.42
CA PRO A 38 24.48 -1.84 -40.66
C PRO A 38 25.59 -2.16 -39.64
N GLU A 39 26.84 -2.17 -40.14
CA GLU A 39 28.08 -2.39 -39.41
C GLU A 39 28.36 -1.37 -38.30
N PRO A 40 29.12 -1.74 -37.24
CA PRO A 40 29.44 -0.84 -36.14
C PRO A 40 30.51 0.18 -36.50
N VAL A 41 30.27 1.44 -36.12
CA VAL A 41 31.26 2.53 -36.15
C VAL A 41 32.01 2.51 -34.83
N GLU A 42 33.30 2.18 -34.88
CA GLU A 42 34.23 2.36 -33.75
C GLU A 42 34.50 3.85 -33.56
N GLY A 43 34.15 4.37 -32.38
CA GLY A 43 34.46 5.72 -31.93
C GLY A 43 35.00 5.69 -30.52
N GLU A 44 36.33 5.68 -30.38
CA GLU A 44 37.04 5.89 -29.13
C GLU A 44 36.77 7.32 -28.62
N GLY A 45 36.10 7.43 -27.46
CA GLY A 45 35.83 8.67 -26.77
C GLY A 45 36.15 8.55 -25.29
N ASP A 46 37.40 8.89 -24.95
CA ASP A 46 37.92 9.04 -23.60
C ASP A 46 37.20 10.21 -22.89
N ALA A 47 36.37 9.90 -21.89
CA ALA A 47 35.70 10.89 -21.05
C ALA A 47 35.94 10.58 -19.58
N GLY A 48 36.70 11.47 -18.95
CA GLY A 48 37.18 11.38 -17.59
C GLY A 48 36.08 11.20 -16.54
N VAL A 49 36.38 10.28 -15.61
CA VAL A 49 35.72 10.11 -14.32
C VAL A 49 35.76 11.45 -13.57
N LYS A 50 34.61 12.10 -13.44
CA LYS A 50 34.40 13.16 -12.45
C LYS A 50 33.78 12.56 -11.20
N ASP A 51 34.29 13.02 -10.07
CA ASP A 51 33.93 12.71 -8.70
C ASP A 51 32.55 12.10 -8.49
N ALA A 52 32.54 10.94 -7.84
CA ALA A 52 31.38 10.41 -7.15
C ALA A 52 30.90 11.46 -6.13
N GLY A 53 29.68 11.95 -6.33
CA GLY A 53 29.00 12.80 -5.36
C GLY A 53 28.98 12.13 -3.99
N GLU A 54 29.13 12.97 -2.95
CA GLU A 54 29.00 12.56 -1.56
C GLU A 54 27.70 11.76 -1.35
N PRO A 55 27.71 10.72 -0.49
CA PRO A 55 26.51 9.96 -0.18
C PRO A 55 25.45 10.91 0.35
N VAL A 56 24.32 10.95 -0.35
CA VAL A 56 23.11 11.63 0.10
C VAL A 56 22.73 11.02 1.45
N GLU A 57 22.82 11.82 2.52
CA GLU A 57 22.32 11.42 3.84
C GLU A 57 20.87 10.95 3.69
N ALA A 58 20.55 9.77 4.22
CA ALA A 58 19.22 9.18 4.15
C ALA A 58 18.17 10.20 4.64
N PRO A 59 17.21 10.63 3.81
CA PRO A 59 16.24 11.65 4.20
C PRO A 59 15.12 10.98 5.00
N GLY A 60 15.38 10.85 6.29
CA GLY A 60 14.38 10.56 7.30
C GLY A 60 14.79 11.31 8.54
N GLU A 61 14.38 12.58 8.65
CA GLU A 61 14.44 13.28 9.93
C GLU A 61 13.75 12.37 10.94
N ALA A 62 14.55 11.84 11.88
CA ALA A 62 14.06 11.01 12.97
C ALA A 62 12.90 11.77 13.61
N PRO A 63 11.81 11.07 14.00
CA PRO A 63 10.67 11.74 14.60
C PRO A 63 11.17 12.63 15.75
N SER A 64 10.74 13.89 15.76
CA SER A 64 11.17 14.93 16.72
C SER A 64 11.27 14.38 18.14
N GLU A 65 12.18 14.86 18.99
CA GLU A 65 12.37 14.37 20.38
C GLU A 65 11.08 14.32 21.24
N ASP A 66 10.00 14.98 20.81
CA ASP A 66 8.64 14.86 21.38
C ASP A 66 7.84 13.64 20.89
N ALA A 67 8.45 12.74 20.11
CA ALA A 67 7.83 11.52 19.63
C ALA A 67 7.56 10.60 20.82
N TRP A 68 6.27 10.37 21.08
CA TRP A 68 5.83 9.45 22.10
C TRP A 68 6.46 8.07 21.86
N ASP A 69 7.41 7.69 22.71
CA ASP A 69 8.04 6.38 22.71
C ASP A 69 7.05 5.37 23.30
N SER A 70 6.44 4.57 22.44
CA SER A 70 5.57 3.49 22.90
C SER A 70 6.37 2.28 23.43
N GLY A 71 7.70 2.33 23.39
CA GLY A 71 8.60 1.23 23.74
C GLY A 71 8.61 0.08 22.73
N VAL A 72 7.97 0.25 21.57
CA VAL A 72 7.87 -0.77 20.53
C VAL A 72 8.85 -0.43 19.41
N ALA A 73 9.66 -1.38 18.98
CA ALA A 73 10.55 -1.19 17.83
C ALA A 73 9.96 -1.87 16.60
N PHE A 74 10.07 -1.23 15.44
CA PHE A 74 9.82 -1.88 14.16
C PHE A 74 11.03 -2.68 13.71
N SER A 75 10.77 -3.75 12.97
CA SER A 75 11.81 -4.48 12.24
C SER A 75 11.74 -4.06 10.77
N PRO A 76 12.71 -3.27 10.27
CA PRO A 76 12.71 -2.85 8.88
C PRO A 76 13.01 -4.07 7.99
N GLY A 77 12.37 -4.15 6.83
CA GLY A 77 12.52 -5.27 5.90
C GLY A 77 12.19 -4.88 4.46
N PRO A 78 12.50 -5.75 3.48
CA PRO A 78 12.05 -5.54 2.11
C PRO A 78 10.52 -5.55 2.07
N ILE A 79 9.94 -4.71 1.22
CA ILE A 79 8.51 -4.83 0.92
C ILE A 79 8.29 -6.13 0.14
N THR A 80 7.30 -6.90 0.58
CA THR A 80 6.86 -8.11 -0.13
C THR A 80 5.49 -7.86 -0.73
N PHE A 81 5.35 -8.23 -2.00
CA PHE A 81 4.10 -8.15 -2.76
C PHE A 81 3.67 -9.57 -3.11
N GLU A 82 2.54 -10.02 -2.58
CA GLU A 82 2.04 -11.38 -2.79
C GLU A 82 0.57 -11.35 -3.27
N PRO A 83 0.20 -12.12 -4.30
CA PRO A 83 -1.21 -12.31 -4.64
C PRO A 83 -1.93 -13.05 -3.49
N THR A 84 -3.19 -12.71 -3.20
CA THR A 84 -3.94 -13.50 -2.21
C THR A 84 -4.21 -14.91 -2.75
N ARG A 85 -4.28 -15.93 -1.87
CA ARG A 85 -4.52 -17.34 -2.25
C ARG A 85 -5.85 -17.61 -2.99
N ALA A 86 -6.69 -16.59 -3.17
CA ALA A 86 -8.05 -16.71 -3.67
C ALA A 86 -8.19 -16.23 -5.14
N GLY A 87 -7.44 -16.83 -6.07
CA GLY A 87 -7.89 -16.97 -7.47
C GLY A 87 -7.26 -16.07 -8.54
N ASP A 88 -6.15 -15.41 -8.27
CA ASP A 88 -5.46 -14.50 -9.20
C ASP A 88 -3.98 -14.88 -9.34
N GLY A 89 -3.47 -14.80 -10.58
CA GLY A 89 -2.21 -15.40 -11.01
C GLY A 89 -0.93 -14.89 -10.34
N GLU A 90 0.19 -15.49 -10.72
CA GLU A 90 1.53 -14.98 -10.37
C GLU A 90 1.70 -13.53 -10.87
N LEU A 91 2.30 -12.66 -10.05
CA LEU A 91 2.84 -11.39 -10.55
C LEU A 91 3.93 -11.71 -11.58
N PRO A 92 3.86 -11.25 -12.83
CA PRO A 92 4.99 -11.32 -13.73
C PRO A 92 6.02 -10.30 -13.24
N ALA A 93 7.02 -10.78 -12.51
CA ALA A 93 8.16 -10.03 -11.97
C ALA A 93 7.88 -9.10 -10.77
N SER A 94 8.40 -9.52 -9.61
CA SER A 94 8.73 -8.62 -8.49
C SER A 94 9.65 -7.49 -8.96
N PRO A 95 9.49 -6.25 -8.45
CA PRO A 95 10.21 -5.06 -8.91
C PRO A 95 11.68 -5.16 -8.52
N THR A 96 12.48 -5.80 -9.36
CA THR A 96 13.94 -5.87 -9.12
C THR A 96 14.79 -5.47 -10.31
N LYS A 97 14.23 -5.23 -11.50
CA LYS A 97 15.03 -4.68 -12.60
C LYS A 97 14.19 -3.80 -13.50
N HIS A 98 14.76 -2.64 -13.86
CA HIS A 98 14.50 -2.00 -15.15
C HIS A 98 14.31 -3.10 -16.21
N LEU A 99 13.10 -3.21 -16.75
CA LEU A 99 12.87 -4.01 -17.92
C LEU A 99 13.43 -3.21 -19.09
N ASP A 100 14.57 -3.64 -19.62
CA ASP A 100 15.07 -3.13 -20.88
C ASP A 100 14.04 -3.51 -21.96
N PRO A 101 13.50 -2.55 -22.74
CA PRO A 101 12.41 -2.79 -23.70
C PRO A 101 12.84 -3.54 -24.97
N GLU A 102 13.95 -4.29 -24.96
CA GLU A 102 14.47 -4.96 -26.15
C GLU A 102 13.64 -6.18 -26.62
N VAL A 103 12.57 -6.57 -25.90
CA VAL A 103 11.69 -7.66 -26.33
C VAL A 103 10.46 -7.08 -27.02
N GLY A 104 10.49 -7.04 -28.36
CA GLY A 104 9.39 -6.54 -29.17
C GLY A 104 8.10 -7.34 -28.97
N THR A 105 7.13 -6.74 -28.28
CA THR A 105 5.71 -7.07 -28.39
C THR A 105 4.86 -5.82 -28.27
N PHE A 106 3.78 -5.84 -29.04
CA PHE A 106 2.46 -5.21 -28.90
C PHE A 106 2.27 -4.50 -27.54
N PHE A 107 1.86 -3.24 -27.60
CA PHE A 107 2.12 -2.24 -26.56
C PHE A 107 1.52 -2.59 -25.23
N ASP A 108 2.29 -2.71 -24.14
CA ASP A 108 1.58 -3.14 -22.93
C ASP A 108 2.11 -2.75 -21.56
N HIS A 109 3.20 -1.98 -21.40
CA HIS A 109 3.71 -1.68 -20.06
C HIS A 109 4.39 -0.30 -19.96
N PRO A 110 4.43 0.34 -18.77
CA PRO A 110 5.24 1.54 -18.56
C PRO A 110 6.73 1.24 -18.79
N GLY A 111 7.32 1.83 -19.84
CA GLY A 111 8.75 1.64 -20.16
C GLY A 111 9.68 2.55 -19.36
N VAL A 112 9.13 3.63 -18.81
CA VAL A 112 9.84 4.56 -17.91
C VAL A 112 8.94 4.82 -16.73
N PHE A 113 9.47 4.71 -15.52
CA PHE A 113 8.75 5.07 -14.32
C PHE A 113 9.71 5.36 -13.17
N GLY A 114 9.22 6.05 -12.15
CA GLY A 114 9.95 6.27 -10.92
C GLY A 114 9.50 7.52 -10.19
N TRP A 115 10.15 7.76 -9.06
CA TRP A 115 9.93 8.95 -8.25
C TRP A 115 10.94 10.02 -8.60
N THR A 116 10.55 11.29 -8.46
CA THR A 116 11.52 12.36 -8.34
C THR A 116 12.45 12.10 -7.16
N GLN A 117 13.68 12.62 -7.21
CA GLN A 117 14.69 12.39 -6.17
C GLN A 117 14.21 12.81 -4.77
N ASP A 118 13.36 13.85 -4.69
CA ASP A 118 12.76 14.33 -3.44
C ASP A 118 11.49 13.56 -3.02
N GLY A 119 11.02 12.63 -3.85
CA GLY A 119 9.79 11.86 -3.63
C GLY A 119 8.50 12.67 -3.69
N SER A 120 8.52 13.90 -4.22
CA SER A 120 7.34 14.78 -4.29
C SER A 120 6.35 14.39 -5.40
N SER A 121 6.81 13.65 -6.41
CA SER A 121 5.96 13.13 -7.47
C SER A 121 6.45 11.77 -7.98
N PHE A 122 5.50 11.00 -8.50
CA PHE A 122 5.73 9.77 -9.24
C PHE A 122 5.42 10.02 -10.71
N SER A 123 6.29 9.56 -11.59
CA SER A 123 6.05 9.66 -13.03
C SER A 123 6.15 8.32 -13.70
N TYR A 124 5.42 8.18 -14.80
CA TYR A 124 5.56 7.06 -15.73
C TYR A 124 5.33 7.51 -17.16
N CYS A 125 5.92 6.79 -18.12
CA CYS A 125 5.63 6.93 -19.54
C CYS A 125 5.12 5.60 -20.09
N ALA A 126 3.98 5.65 -20.75
CA ALA A 126 3.39 4.52 -21.46
C ALA A 126 3.51 4.74 -22.97
N THR A 127 4.19 3.83 -23.66
CA THR A 127 4.18 3.79 -25.13
C THR A 127 2.78 3.36 -25.59
N GLY A 128 2.22 4.00 -26.64
CA GLY A 128 0.85 3.74 -27.12
C GLY A 128 0.78 3.19 -28.55
N CYS A 129 -0.27 2.40 -28.85
CA CYS A 129 -0.32 1.28 -29.82
C CYS A 129 0.24 1.37 -31.26
N ALA A 130 0.75 2.52 -31.69
CA ALA A 130 1.34 2.73 -33.01
C ALA A 130 2.62 3.58 -33.01
N ASP A 131 2.96 4.24 -31.89
CA ASP A 131 4.03 5.25 -31.82
C ASP A 131 5.11 4.87 -30.80
N HIS A 132 6.37 5.00 -31.18
CA HIS A 132 7.52 4.68 -30.31
C HIS A 132 7.76 5.72 -29.19
N CYS A 133 7.11 6.88 -29.23
CA CYS A 133 7.22 7.89 -28.17
C CYS A 133 5.95 7.84 -27.30
N GLY A 134 6.10 7.44 -26.03
CA GLY A 134 4.98 7.27 -25.12
C GLY A 134 4.45 8.56 -24.48
N ASP A 135 3.23 8.49 -23.97
CA ASP A 135 2.63 9.51 -23.12
C ASP A 135 3.25 9.44 -21.73
N CYS A 136 3.78 10.56 -21.25
CA CYS A 136 4.34 10.69 -19.91
C CYS A 136 3.40 11.45 -19.00
N PHE A 137 3.24 10.93 -17.79
CA PHE A 137 2.42 11.47 -16.73
C PHE A 137 3.29 11.68 -15.49
N GLU A 138 3.18 12.86 -14.88
CA GLU A 138 3.72 13.17 -13.56
C GLU A 138 2.55 13.38 -12.60
N ILE A 139 2.57 12.66 -11.47
CA ILE A 139 1.52 12.69 -10.46
C ILE A 139 2.15 13.13 -9.15
N ASN A 140 1.73 14.29 -8.67
CA ASN A 140 2.18 14.86 -7.41
C ASN A 140 1.44 14.20 -6.23
N LEU A 141 2.02 14.25 -5.02
CA LEU A 141 1.40 13.70 -3.81
C LEU A 141 0.04 14.33 -3.46
N ASP A 142 -0.28 15.51 -3.99
CA ASP A 142 -1.59 16.15 -3.83
C ASP A 142 -2.65 15.65 -4.85
N GLY A 143 -2.27 14.69 -5.70
CA GLY A 143 -3.12 14.11 -6.74
C GLY A 143 -3.15 14.93 -8.04
N THR A 144 -2.41 16.04 -8.14
CA THR A 144 -2.35 16.80 -9.39
C THR A 144 -1.55 16.04 -10.45
N VAL A 145 -2.20 15.83 -11.59
CA VAL A 145 -1.62 15.15 -12.76
C VAL A 145 -1.16 16.19 -13.77
N LYS A 146 0.10 16.11 -14.19
CA LYS A 146 0.64 16.85 -15.32
C LYS A 146 0.97 15.86 -16.43
N ALA A 147 0.23 15.95 -17.54
CA ALA A 147 0.63 15.30 -18.77
C ALA A 147 1.74 16.14 -19.44
N SER A 148 2.76 15.49 -20.02
CA SER A 148 3.74 16.22 -20.82
C SER A 148 3.04 16.92 -21.99
N PRO A 149 3.19 18.24 -22.16
CA PRO A 149 2.59 18.96 -23.29
C PRO A 149 3.24 18.60 -24.63
N GLU A 150 4.44 17.99 -24.61
CA GLU A 150 5.17 17.55 -25.79
C GLU A 150 5.41 16.04 -25.71
N GLN A 151 4.70 15.29 -26.55
CA GLN A 151 4.83 13.85 -26.74
C GLN A 151 6.06 13.53 -27.62
N THR A 152 7.24 13.95 -27.17
CA THR A 152 8.49 13.69 -27.90
C THR A 152 9.32 12.64 -27.17
N CYS A 153 10.01 11.78 -27.92
CA CYS A 153 10.97 10.82 -27.35
C CYS A 153 12.09 11.52 -26.55
N GLU A 154 12.41 12.78 -26.87
CA GLU A 154 13.36 13.58 -26.10
C GLU A 154 12.85 13.91 -24.70
N ALA A 155 11.55 14.24 -24.56
CA ALA A 155 10.93 14.47 -23.25
C ALA A 155 10.93 13.20 -22.39
N VAL A 156 10.70 12.03 -22.99
CA VAL A 156 10.78 10.73 -22.31
C VAL A 156 12.19 10.50 -21.74
N GLU A 157 13.23 10.66 -22.56
CA GLU A 157 14.62 10.45 -22.13
C GLU A 157 15.08 11.50 -21.10
N ALA A 158 14.64 12.76 -21.24
CA ALA A 158 14.88 13.80 -20.25
C ALA A 158 14.24 13.46 -18.89
N LEU A 159 12.98 12.98 -18.89
CA LEU A 159 12.30 12.55 -17.68
C LEU A 159 13.02 11.37 -17.04
N LYS A 160 13.41 10.37 -17.83
CA LYS A 160 14.14 9.16 -17.39
C LYS A 160 15.38 9.49 -16.58
N ALA A 161 16.12 10.54 -16.96
CA ALA A 161 17.30 11.01 -16.24
C ALA A 161 17.01 11.63 -14.86
N THR A 162 15.75 11.99 -14.58
CA THR A 162 15.32 12.62 -13.32
C THR A 162 14.64 11.66 -12.35
N LEU A 163 14.20 10.49 -12.83
CA LEU A 163 13.47 9.51 -12.04
C LEU A 163 14.41 8.52 -11.34
N SER A 164 13.97 8.00 -10.21
CA SER A 164 14.65 6.96 -9.46
C SER A 164 13.65 5.91 -8.96
N VAL A 165 14.09 4.65 -8.95
CA VAL A 165 13.39 3.54 -8.28
C VAL A 165 14.33 3.05 -7.19
N PRO A 166 14.32 3.68 -6.02
CA PRO A 166 15.30 3.37 -5.00
C PRO A 166 15.03 1.98 -4.41
N GLU A 167 16.09 1.21 -4.16
CA GLU A 167 16.00 0.06 -3.26
C GLU A 167 15.71 0.58 -1.86
N GLN A 168 14.48 0.35 -1.38
CA GLN A 168 14.05 0.86 -0.10
C GLN A 168 13.72 -0.25 0.88
N VAL A 169 14.14 -0.02 2.12
CA VAL A 169 13.73 -0.83 3.26
C VAL A 169 12.49 -0.18 3.84
N TRP A 170 11.39 -0.91 3.82
CA TRP A 170 10.15 -0.43 4.39
C TRP A 170 10.21 -0.61 5.92
N PRO A 171 9.93 0.43 6.73
CA PRO A 171 10.00 0.31 8.19
C PRO A 171 9.16 -0.83 8.76
N TYR A 172 8.09 -1.22 8.06
CA TYR A 172 7.17 -2.28 8.48
C TYR A 172 7.37 -3.61 7.73
N GLY A 173 8.34 -3.70 6.82
CA GLY A 173 8.46 -4.82 5.87
C GLY A 173 8.77 -6.19 6.48
N ALA A 174 9.23 -6.25 7.73
CA ALA A 174 9.35 -7.53 8.43
C ALA A 174 8.05 -8.01 9.09
N ASP A 175 7.11 -7.10 9.36
CA ASP A 175 5.85 -7.40 10.06
C ASP A 175 4.65 -7.47 9.11
N LEU A 176 4.72 -6.74 8.00
CA LEU A 176 3.61 -6.48 7.10
C LEU A 176 3.96 -6.91 5.67
N ARG A 177 2.94 -7.38 4.95
CA ARG A 177 3.01 -7.75 3.54
C ARG A 177 1.95 -6.96 2.79
N VAL A 178 2.30 -6.42 1.63
CA VAL A 178 1.28 -5.86 0.74
C VAL A 178 0.71 -7.00 -0.08
N VAL A 179 -0.61 -7.12 -0.03
CA VAL A 179 -1.34 -8.11 -0.81
C VAL A 179 -2.32 -7.43 -1.71
N TRP A 180 -2.72 -8.11 -2.77
CA TRP A 180 -3.70 -7.59 -3.70
C TRP A 180 -4.61 -8.70 -4.17
N ARG A 181 -5.80 -8.31 -4.66
CA ARG A 181 -6.70 -9.19 -5.38
C ARG A 181 -7.51 -8.45 -6.42
N ALA A 182 -7.77 -9.09 -7.54
CA ALA A 182 -8.71 -8.62 -8.55
C ALA A 182 -10.13 -9.07 -8.20
N ARG A 183 -11.11 -8.18 -8.33
CA ARG A 183 -12.54 -8.44 -8.14
C ARG A 183 -13.35 -7.87 -9.27
N GLY A 184 -13.54 -8.67 -10.32
CA GLY A 184 -14.21 -8.20 -11.52
C GLY A 184 -13.40 -7.08 -12.16
N ARG A 185 -13.94 -5.85 -12.10
CA ARG A 185 -13.31 -4.64 -12.64
C ARG A 185 -12.70 -3.74 -11.56
N SER A 186 -12.37 -4.28 -10.39
CA SER A 186 -11.60 -3.56 -9.39
C SER A 186 -10.37 -4.34 -8.95
N LEU A 187 -9.31 -3.62 -8.60
CA LEU A 187 -8.11 -4.18 -7.98
C LEU A 187 -8.06 -3.70 -6.53
N GLU A 188 -8.27 -4.61 -5.60
CA GLU A 188 -8.19 -4.28 -4.17
C GLU A 188 -6.76 -4.53 -3.68
N LEU A 189 -6.08 -3.47 -3.25
CA LEU A 189 -4.87 -3.59 -2.44
C LEU A 189 -5.24 -3.70 -0.97
N GLY A 190 -4.45 -4.45 -0.23
CA GLY A 190 -4.52 -4.56 1.21
C GLY A 190 -3.16 -4.76 1.84
N ILE A 191 -3.13 -4.70 3.17
CA ILE A 191 -1.98 -5.11 3.95
C ILE A 191 -2.38 -6.26 4.85
N GLU A 192 -1.55 -7.29 4.85
CA GLU A 192 -1.60 -8.36 5.84
C GLU A 192 -0.50 -8.12 6.87
N ALA A 193 -0.90 -7.98 8.12
CA ALA A 193 0.04 -8.19 9.21
C ALA A 193 0.25 -9.70 9.34
N GLU A 194 1.49 -10.14 9.53
CA GLU A 194 1.75 -11.48 10.04
C GLU A 194 1.11 -11.59 11.42
N ALA A 195 -0.15 -12.02 11.45
CA ALA A 195 -0.73 -12.54 12.66
C ALA A 195 0.04 -13.83 12.93
N GLU A 196 0.82 -13.86 14.00
CA GLU A 196 1.28 -15.12 14.59
C GLU A 196 0.02 -15.92 14.92
N ALA A 197 -0.40 -16.70 13.95
CA ALA A 197 -1.49 -17.63 14.08
C ALA A 197 -0.99 -18.80 14.91
N GLU A 198 -0.74 -18.58 16.22
CA GLU A 198 -0.54 -19.67 17.18
C GLU A 198 -1.72 -20.68 17.10
N ASP A 199 -2.89 -20.19 16.67
CA ASP A 199 -4.12 -20.96 16.50
C ASP A 199 -4.39 -21.41 15.04
N GLY A 200 -3.50 -21.15 14.08
CA GLY A 200 -3.79 -21.39 12.65
C GLY A 200 -4.87 -20.46 12.04
N GLY A 201 -5.12 -19.31 12.66
CA GLY A 201 -6.00 -18.27 12.13
C GLY A 201 -5.52 -17.72 10.78
N ALA A 202 -6.48 -17.32 9.92
CA ALA A 202 -6.16 -16.67 8.66
C ALA A 202 -5.47 -15.31 8.91
N PRO A 203 -4.55 -14.88 8.03
CA PRO A 203 -3.95 -13.56 8.10
C PRO A 203 -5.04 -12.49 8.13
N VAL A 204 -4.78 -11.42 8.89
CA VAL A 204 -5.73 -10.34 9.08
C VAL A 204 -5.56 -9.35 7.94
N TRP A 205 -6.37 -9.54 6.90
CA TRP A 205 -6.39 -8.68 5.73
C TRP A 205 -7.04 -7.33 6.03
N ALA A 206 -6.32 -6.21 5.94
CA ALA A 206 -6.90 -4.87 5.97
C ALA A 206 -7.02 -4.34 4.52
N PRO A 207 -8.25 -4.19 3.95
CA PRO A 207 -8.42 -3.51 2.68
C PRO A 207 -7.84 -2.11 2.77
N ALA A 208 -6.97 -1.78 1.83
CA ALA A 208 -6.38 -0.46 1.71
C ALA A 208 -7.19 0.40 0.77
N ILE A 209 -7.26 -0.05 -0.48
CA ILE A 209 -7.61 0.77 -1.63
C ILE A 209 -8.26 -0.13 -2.67
N GLU A 210 -9.41 0.30 -3.14
CA GLU A 210 -10.02 -0.23 -4.34
C GLU A 210 -9.56 0.66 -5.50
N LEU A 211 -8.74 0.10 -6.39
CA LEU A 211 -8.38 0.71 -7.65
C LEU A 211 -9.54 0.50 -8.62
N ALA A 212 -10.21 1.62 -8.90
CA ALA A 212 -11.22 1.88 -9.92
C ALA A 212 -12.53 1.05 -9.82
N GLU A 213 -13.65 1.76 -9.61
CA GLU A 213 -15.00 1.23 -9.89
C GLU A 213 -15.37 1.35 -11.39
N ASP A 214 -14.66 2.23 -12.11
CA ASP A 214 -15.07 2.80 -13.40
C ASP A 214 -14.08 2.53 -14.55
N PHE A 215 -13.28 1.47 -14.51
CA PHE A 215 -12.68 1.01 -15.76
C PHE A 215 -13.82 0.64 -16.72
N ASP A 216 -14.03 1.49 -17.73
CA ASP A 216 -15.02 1.26 -18.79
C ASP A 216 -14.48 0.21 -19.75
N LEU A 217 -14.28 -1.01 -19.23
CA LEU A 217 -13.91 -2.18 -20.02
C LEU A 217 -15.18 -2.68 -20.70
N ASP A 218 -15.56 -2.02 -21.79
CA ASP A 218 -16.54 -2.52 -22.75
C ASP A 218 -16.09 -3.90 -23.28
N GLY A 219 -16.35 -4.98 -22.52
CA GLY A 219 -15.92 -6.32 -22.89
C GLY A 219 -15.59 -7.31 -21.76
N GLY A 220 -15.60 -6.87 -20.49
CA GLY A 220 -15.34 -7.79 -19.36
C GLY A 220 -13.85 -8.11 -19.14
N GLY A 221 -12.98 -7.13 -19.35
CA GLY A 221 -11.55 -7.25 -19.06
C GLY A 221 -11.22 -7.43 -17.58
N THR A 222 -10.04 -7.98 -17.31
CA THR A 222 -9.45 -8.14 -15.98
C THR A 222 -8.46 -7.01 -15.74
N ILE A 223 -8.38 -6.52 -14.49
CA ILE A 223 -7.34 -5.56 -14.09
C ILE A 223 -6.12 -6.32 -13.61
N TYR A 224 -4.95 -5.89 -14.08
CA TYR A 224 -3.65 -6.41 -13.65
C TYR A 224 -2.84 -5.33 -12.96
N PRO A 225 -2.24 -5.62 -11.79
CA PRO A 225 -1.22 -4.75 -11.22
C PRO A 225 0.04 -4.80 -12.09
N GLU A 226 0.50 -3.62 -12.49
CA GLU A 226 1.66 -3.43 -13.35
C GLU A 226 2.92 -3.14 -12.55
N LEU A 227 2.76 -2.27 -11.54
CA LEU A 227 3.88 -1.76 -10.80
C LEU A 227 3.48 -1.43 -9.37
N ALA A 228 4.37 -1.71 -8.42
CA ALA A 228 4.26 -1.23 -7.06
C ALA A 228 5.64 -0.74 -6.57
N VAL A 229 5.80 0.57 -6.38
CA VAL A 229 7.10 1.21 -6.08
C VAL A 229 7.02 2.16 -4.90
N LEU A 230 7.93 1.98 -3.95
CA LEU A 230 8.08 2.86 -2.80
C LEU A 230 8.74 4.19 -3.19
N SER A 231 8.26 5.28 -2.59
CA SER A 231 8.90 6.59 -2.64
C SER A 231 10.29 6.53 -1.99
N PRO A 232 11.20 7.49 -2.31
CA PRO A 232 12.53 7.56 -1.71
C PRO A 232 12.58 7.64 -0.19
N ASN A 233 11.50 8.07 0.46
CA ASN A 233 11.38 8.12 1.91
C ASN A 233 10.57 6.94 2.49
N ALA A 234 10.20 5.96 1.66
CA ALA A 234 9.38 4.80 2.01
C ALA A 234 8.04 5.13 2.73
N ARG A 235 7.50 6.34 2.51
CA ARG A 235 6.22 6.78 3.09
C ARG A 235 5.03 6.59 2.16
N THR A 236 5.29 6.56 0.85
CA THR A 236 4.26 6.45 -0.17
C THR A 236 4.54 5.27 -1.06
N LEU A 237 3.51 4.50 -1.40
CA LEU A 237 3.56 3.45 -2.40
C LEU A 237 2.80 3.92 -3.64
N ALA A 238 3.47 3.97 -4.78
CA ALA A 238 2.81 4.12 -6.07
C ALA A 238 2.38 2.75 -6.56
N VAL A 239 1.11 2.60 -6.92
CA VAL A 239 0.60 1.38 -7.55
C VAL A 239 -0.03 1.74 -8.87
N LEU A 240 0.56 1.21 -9.94
CA LEU A 240 0.04 1.31 -11.29
C LEU A 240 -0.63 -0.01 -11.65
N ALA A 241 -1.82 0.08 -12.24
CA ALA A 241 -2.54 -1.04 -12.79
C ALA A 241 -3.14 -0.66 -14.14
N HIS A 242 -3.51 -1.65 -14.92
CA HIS A 242 -4.18 -1.44 -16.20
C HIS A 242 -5.28 -2.48 -16.42
N GLY A 243 -6.25 -2.13 -17.26
CA GLY A 243 -7.27 -3.07 -17.72
C GLY A 243 -6.83 -3.75 -19.01
N TRP A 244 -6.96 -5.06 -19.08
CA TRP A 244 -6.69 -5.81 -20.32
C TRP A 244 -7.88 -5.73 -21.27
N MET A 245 -7.68 -5.23 -22.51
CA MET A 245 -8.66 -5.32 -23.60
C MET A 245 -8.03 -5.75 -24.95
N GLY A 246 -7.29 -6.87 -24.97
CA GLY A 246 -6.77 -7.46 -26.21
C GLY A 246 -5.28 -7.20 -26.38
N ASP A 247 -4.88 -6.70 -27.55
CA ASP A 247 -3.46 -6.50 -27.93
C ASP A 247 -2.92 -5.11 -27.51
N CYS A 248 -3.74 -4.31 -26.83
CA CYS A 248 -3.41 -2.98 -26.33
C CYS A 248 -4.14 -2.73 -25.00
N SER A 249 -3.48 -2.03 -24.09
CA SER A 249 -4.09 -1.48 -22.89
C SER A 249 -4.71 -0.11 -23.16
N ASP A 250 -6.01 0.06 -22.86
CA ASP A 250 -6.74 1.31 -23.14
C ASP A 250 -6.53 2.39 -22.05
N GLY A 251 -5.95 2.02 -20.90
CA GLY A 251 -5.68 2.98 -19.83
C GLY A 251 -4.94 2.38 -18.64
N PHE A 252 -4.19 3.26 -17.96
CA PHE A 252 -3.52 2.98 -16.70
C PHE A 252 -4.21 3.74 -15.57
N GLU A 253 -4.42 3.06 -14.45
CA GLU A 253 -4.84 3.67 -13.19
C GLU A 253 -3.65 3.69 -12.23
N LEU A 254 -3.35 4.87 -11.72
CA LEU A 254 -2.31 5.08 -10.72
C LEU A 254 -2.97 5.52 -9.41
N THR A 255 -2.58 4.88 -8.31
CA THR A 255 -2.85 5.40 -6.97
C THR A 255 -1.56 5.60 -6.19
N LEU A 256 -1.55 6.64 -5.36
CA LEU A 256 -0.48 6.92 -4.40
C LEU A 256 -1.01 6.67 -3.00
N VAL A 257 -0.33 5.82 -2.25
CA VAL A 257 -0.82 5.27 -0.98
C VAL A 257 0.09 5.69 0.17
N GLU A 258 -0.42 6.42 1.16
CA GLU A 258 0.32 6.65 2.40
C GLU A 258 0.44 5.34 3.20
N LEU A 259 1.67 4.87 3.40
CA LEU A 259 1.94 3.58 4.05
C LEU A 259 1.78 3.61 5.56
N GLY A 260 1.96 4.78 6.20
CA GLY A 260 1.80 4.93 7.65
C GLY A 260 0.38 4.62 8.13
N PRO A 261 -0.64 5.37 7.67
CA PRO A 261 -2.04 5.08 7.97
C PRO A 261 -2.45 3.65 7.59
N LEU A 262 -1.96 3.15 6.45
CA LEU A 262 -2.30 1.81 5.99
C LEU A 262 -1.70 0.70 6.88
N ALA A 263 -0.45 0.85 7.30
CA ALA A 263 0.16 -0.03 8.29
C ALA A 263 -0.56 0.05 9.64
N ALA A 264 -0.97 1.25 10.05
CA ALA A 264 -1.71 1.46 11.29
C ALA A 264 -3.08 0.73 11.30
N GLU A 265 -3.80 0.75 10.18
CA GLU A 265 -5.03 -0.02 9.97
C GLU A 265 -4.77 -1.53 10.11
N ALA A 266 -3.73 -2.07 9.46
CA ALA A 266 -3.38 -3.49 9.54
C ALA A 266 -3.05 -3.92 10.98
N TYR A 267 -2.18 -3.19 11.67
CA TYR A 267 -1.85 -3.46 13.07
C TYR A 267 -3.06 -3.33 13.99
N ALA A 268 -3.89 -2.29 13.81
CA ALA A 268 -5.09 -2.11 14.62
C ALA A 268 -6.09 -3.26 14.43
N LYS A 269 -6.27 -3.74 13.19
CA LYS A 269 -7.15 -4.87 12.89
C LYS A 269 -6.65 -6.16 13.56
N ALA A 270 -5.35 -6.43 13.51
CA ALA A 270 -4.72 -7.53 14.23
C ALA A 270 -4.91 -7.38 15.75
N ALA A 271 -4.68 -6.18 16.29
CA ALA A 271 -4.85 -5.86 17.71
C ALA A 271 -6.28 -6.13 18.21
N PHE A 272 -7.30 -5.79 17.41
CA PHE A 272 -8.70 -6.07 17.76
C PHE A 272 -9.02 -7.56 17.89
N GLY A 273 -8.29 -8.43 17.17
CA GLY A 273 -8.38 -9.88 17.33
C GLY A 273 -8.02 -10.31 18.77
N HIS A 274 -6.92 -9.78 19.29
CA HIS A 274 -6.45 -10.05 20.66
C HIS A 274 -7.27 -9.30 21.72
N HIS A 275 -7.67 -8.05 21.46
CA HIS A 275 -8.45 -7.22 22.40
C HIS A 275 -9.77 -7.86 22.84
N LYS A 276 -10.43 -8.58 21.93
CA LYS A 276 -11.67 -9.33 22.23
C LYS A 276 -11.44 -10.44 23.26
N LYS A 277 -10.26 -11.08 23.24
CA LYS A 277 -9.86 -12.12 24.18
C LYS A 277 -9.35 -11.53 25.51
N GLY A 278 -8.80 -10.31 25.49
CA GLY A 278 -8.04 -9.67 26.57
C GLY A 278 -8.73 -9.52 27.94
N ALA A 279 -10.08 -9.51 28.01
CA ALA A 279 -10.78 -9.43 29.31
C ALA A 279 -10.58 -10.67 30.20
N ARG A 280 -10.19 -11.80 29.61
CA ARG A 280 -9.99 -13.08 30.32
C ARG A 280 -8.56 -13.59 30.23
N ASP A 281 -7.71 -12.89 29.50
CA ASP A 281 -6.37 -13.32 29.16
C ASP A 281 -5.44 -12.10 29.12
N ARG A 282 -4.55 -12.05 30.11
CA ARG A 282 -3.56 -10.99 30.26
C ARG A 282 -2.61 -10.92 29.07
N ALA A 283 -2.16 -12.07 28.57
CA ALA A 283 -1.22 -12.12 27.45
C ALA A 283 -1.89 -11.58 26.17
N ALA A 284 -3.17 -11.90 25.95
CA ALA A 284 -3.92 -11.33 24.84
C ALA A 284 -4.09 -9.81 24.97
N ALA A 285 -4.29 -9.28 26.19
CA ALA A 285 -4.38 -7.84 26.41
C ALA A 285 -3.04 -7.13 26.14
N GLU A 286 -1.92 -7.70 26.60
CA GLU A 286 -0.56 -7.18 26.33
C GLU A 286 -0.25 -7.20 24.84
N ARG A 287 -0.56 -8.29 24.13
CA ARG A 287 -0.37 -8.38 22.68
C ARG A 287 -1.22 -7.37 21.92
N ALA A 288 -2.47 -7.16 22.32
CA ALA A 288 -3.32 -6.12 21.74
C ALA A 288 -2.72 -4.72 21.95
N ALA A 289 -2.21 -4.44 23.15
CA ALA A 289 -1.58 -3.16 23.46
C ALA A 289 -0.31 -2.92 22.62
N GLU A 290 0.54 -3.94 22.46
CA GLU A 290 1.73 -3.88 21.61
C GLU A 290 1.37 -3.54 20.16
N LEU A 291 0.40 -4.25 19.57
CA LEU A 291 -0.05 -4.02 18.20
C LEU A 291 -0.70 -2.64 18.03
N PHE A 292 -1.50 -2.17 19.01
CA PHE A 292 -1.98 -0.78 18.98
C PHE A 292 -0.84 0.24 19.14
N GLY A 293 0.23 -0.10 19.86
CA GLY A 293 1.46 0.69 19.92
C GLY A 293 2.12 0.81 18.55
N LYS A 294 2.31 -0.31 17.83
CA LYS A 294 2.79 -0.31 16.43
C LYS A 294 1.91 0.55 15.54
N ALA A 295 0.58 0.43 15.66
CA ALA A 295 -0.35 1.25 14.89
C ALA A 295 -0.21 2.76 15.19
N ALA A 296 -0.05 3.12 16.47
CA ALA A 296 0.12 4.50 16.89
C ALA A 296 1.47 5.11 16.45
N GLN A 297 2.51 4.29 16.32
CA GLN A 297 3.77 4.73 15.73
C GLN A 297 3.68 4.87 14.21
N ALA A 298 2.94 3.98 13.53
CA ALA A 298 2.76 4.02 12.09
C ALA A 298 1.90 5.21 11.64
N ASP A 299 0.89 5.60 12.43
CA ASP A 299 0.15 6.86 12.28
C ASP A 299 0.13 7.67 13.59
N PRO A 300 1.13 8.54 13.81
CA PRO A 300 1.27 9.31 15.06
C PRO A 300 0.25 10.44 15.21
N ARG A 301 -0.55 10.72 14.16
CA ARG A 301 -1.60 11.76 14.16
C ARG A 301 -2.93 11.19 14.62
N ALA A 302 -3.15 9.89 14.48
CA ALA A 302 -4.41 9.24 14.82
C ALA A 302 -4.54 8.99 16.33
N TRP A 303 -5.49 9.67 16.97
CA TRP A 303 -5.81 9.49 18.39
C TRP A 303 -6.35 8.09 18.72
N LYS A 304 -6.92 7.38 17.74
CA LYS A 304 -7.62 6.11 17.92
C LYS A 304 -6.69 5.00 18.42
N HIS A 305 -5.46 4.94 17.91
CA HIS A 305 -4.51 3.88 18.24
C HIS A 305 -4.02 3.95 19.71
N PRO A 306 -3.51 5.09 20.22
CA PRO A 306 -3.14 5.19 21.63
C PRO A 306 -4.36 5.08 22.56
N PHE A 307 -5.56 5.47 22.13
CA PHE A 307 -6.79 5.23 22.90
C PHE A 307 -7.08 3.73 23.03
N ASN A 308 -7.04 2.98 21.93
CA ASN A 308 -7.29 1.56 21.94
C ASN A 308 -6.21 0.78 22.71
N MET A 309 -4.95 1.24 22.65
CA MET A 309 -3.87 0.72 23.50
C MET A 309 -4.21 0.89 25.00
N ALA A 310 -4.66 2.08 25.41
CA ALA A 310 -5.08 2.31 26.80
C ALA A 310 -6.26 1.40 27.20
N CYS A 311 -7.24 1.22 26.31
CA CYS A 311 -8.36 0.30 26.55
C CYS A 311 -7.89 -1.15 26.72
N ALA A 312 -6.98 -1.64 25.88
CA ALA A 312 -6.43 -2.99 26.00
C ALA A 312 -5.70 -3.18 27.34
N LEU A 313 -4.84 -2.23 27.72
CA LEU A 313 -4.10 -2.25 28.98
C LEU A 313 -5.03 -2.21 30.20
N ALA A 314 -5.98 -1.28 30.24
CA ALA A 314 -6.94 -1.16 31.34
C ALA A 314 -7.79 -2.42 31.51
N LYS A 315 -8.27 -2.99 30.39
CA LYS A 315 -9.06 -4.21 30.35
C LYS A 315 -8.26 -5.45 30.79
N GLY A 316 -6.97 -5.49 30.46
CA GLY A 316 -6.03 -6.52 30.92
C GLY A 316 -5.54 -6.32 32.36
N GLY A 317 -6.00 -5.29 33.08
CA GLY A 317 -5.57 -5.00 34.47
C GLY A 317 -4.26 -4.21 34.59
N ALA A 318 -3.70 -3.70 33.49
CA ALA A 318 -2.51 -2.84 33.45
C ALA A 318 -2.89 -1.37 33.62
N GLY A 319 -3.54 -1.05 34.74
CA GLY A 319 -4.12 0.28 34.95
C GLY A 319 -3.10 1.42 34.86
N ASP A 320 -1.93 1.26 35.48
CA ASP A 320 -0.89 2.28 35.47
C ASP A 320 -0.26 2.47 34.08
N GLU A 321 -0.07 1.39 33.32
CA GLU A 321 0.48 1.43 31.96
C GLU A 321 -0.49 2.12 30.98
N ALA A 322 -1.80 2.03 31.21
CA ALA A 322 -2.83 2.68 30.37
C ALA A 322 -2.77 4.22 30.40
N LYS A 323 -2.09 4.81 31.39
CA LYS A 323 -2.05 6.27 31.61
C LYS A 323 -1.38 7.04 30.47
N ALA A 324 -0.20 6.60 30.02
CA ALA A 324 0.56 7.32 29.01
C ALA A 324 -0.14 7.29 27.63
N PRO A 325 -0.61 6.13 27.11
CA PRO A 325 -1.35 6.08 25.86
C PRO A 325 -2.67 6.87 25.94
N LEU A 326 -3.42 6.81 27.05
CA LEU A 326 -4.67 7.57 27.18
C LEU A 326 -4.41 9.09 27.15
N ARG A 327 -3.33 9.54 27.80
CA ARG A 327 -2.92 10.95 27.74
C ARG A 327 -2.63 11.37 26.31
N ARG A 328 -1.77 10.61 25.61
CA ARG A 328 -1.42 10.90 24.21
C ARG A 328 -2.65 10.95 23.33
N ALA A 329 -3.57 10.01 23.51
CA ALA A 329 -4.83 10.00 22.79
C ALA A 329 -5.61 11.29 23.03
N ILE A 330 -5.81 11.70 24.29
CA ILE A 330 -6.55 12.91 24.67
C ILE A 330 -5.88 14.21 24.19
N GLU A 331 -4.55 14.26 24.13
CA GLU A 331 -3.82 15.38 23.52
C GLU A 331 -4.17 15.52 22.03
N LEU A 332 -4.30 14.40 21.31
CA LEU A 332 -4.66 14.38 19.89
C LEU A 332 -6.17 14.60 19.64
N GLY A 333 -7.03 14.01 20.47
CA GLY A 333 -8.49 13.97 20.27
C GLY A 333 -9.29 15.02 21.06
N GLY A 334 -8.65 15.75 21.96
CA GLY A 334 -9.26 16.87 22.71
C GLY A 334 -10.48 16.50 23.54
N ALA A 335 -11.44 17.43 23.63
CA ALA A 335 -12.60 17.35 24.52
C ALA A 335 -13.58 16.21 24.18
N GLU A 336 -13.77 15.92 22.89
CA GLU A 336 -14.60 14.81 22.44
C GLU A 336 -14.05 13.48 22.95
N LEU A 337 -12.73 13.29 22.85
CA LEU A 337 -12.10 12.07 23.32
C LEU A 337 -12.10 11.96 24.85
N ARG A 338 -12.02 13.08 25.58
CA ARG A 338 -12.26 13.07 27.04
C ARG A 338 -13.66 12.58 27.39
N ALA A 339 -14.68 13.02 26.65
CA ALA A 339 -16.05 12.54 26.84
C ALA A 339 -16.17 11.04 26.53
N LYS A 340 -15.56 10.59 25.42
CA LYS A 340 -15.50 9.17 25.06
C LYS A 340 -14.81 8.33 26.14
N ALA A 341 -13.65 8.75 26.64
CA ALA A 341 -12.90 8.05 27.68
C ALA A 341 -13.72 7.87 28.98
N ARG A 342 -14.48 8.88 29.39
CA ARG A 342 -15.36 8.79 30.59
C ARG A 342 -16.43 7.70 30.45
N ALA A 343 -16.95 7.51 29.23
CA ALA A 343 -18.04 6.58 28.96
C ALA A 343 -17.56 5.17 28.60
N ASP A 344 -16.31 5.00 28.17
CA ASP A 344 -15.81 3.73 27.64
C ASP A 344 -15.77 2.64 28.72
N GLY A 345 -16.34 1.48 28.39
CA GLY A 345 -16.44 0.33 29.29
C GLY A 345 -15.09 -0.38 29.49
N ASP A 346 -14.19 -0.34 28.50
CA ASP A 346 -12.88 -0.96 28.61
C ASP A 346 -11.97 -0.20 29.61
N LEU A 347 -12.28 1.06 29.92
CA LEU A 347 -11.59 1.90 30.90
C LEU A 347 -12.25 1.86 32.30
N ALA A 348 -13.21 0.95 32.54
CA ALA A 348 -13.93 0.91 33.81
C ALA A 348 -13.02 0.64 35.02
N SER A 349 -11.98 -0.20 34.85
CA SER A 349 -11.02 -0.57 35.90
C SER A 349 -10.18 0.61 36.38
N VAL A 350 -9.86 1.56 35.49
CA VAL A 350 -9.03 2.74 35.79
C VAL A 350 -9.85 3.98 36.12
N ARG A 351 -11.17 3.93 36.01
CA ARG A 351 -12.04 5.10 36.18
C ARG A 351 -11.94 5.71 37.58
N GLY A 352 -11.67 4.91 38.60
CA GLY A 352 -11.49 5.39 39.98
C GLY A 352 -10.15 6.08 40.24
N GLU A 353 -9.19 5.95 39.32
CA GLU A 353 -7.83 6.41 39.55
C GLU A 353 -7.72 7.94 39.54
N PRO A 354 -6.97 8.57 40.48
CA PRO A 354 -6.81 10.02 40.50
C PRO A 354 -6.25 10.60 39.20
N TRP A 355 -5.33 9.88 38.56
CA TRP A 355 -4.74 10.31 37.29
C TRP A 355 -5.76 10.28 36.15
N PHE A 356 -6.69 9.31 36.16
CA PHE A 356 -7.73 9.20 35.14
C PHE A 356 -8.70 10.36 35.27
N GLN A 357 -9.18 10.62 36.50
CA GLN A 357 -10.08 11.72 36.81
C GLN A 357 -9.49 13.08 36.41
N ALA A 358 -8.22 13.31 36.74
CA ALA A 358 -7.52 14.54 36.34
C ALA A 358 -7.43 14.67 34.81
N LEU A 359 -7.10 13.57 34.11
CA LEU A 359 -6.90 13.58 32.66
C LEU A 359 -8.21 13.85 31.89
N VAL A 360 -9.34 13.34 32.38
CA VAL A 360 -10.64 13.53 31.73
C VAL A 360 -11.42 14.76 32.23
N ALA A 361 -10.94 15.50 33.23
CA ALA A 361 -11.63 16.68 33.75
C ALA A 361 -11.41 17.98 32.96
N GLY A 362 -10.31 18.05 32.19
CA GLY A 362 -10.01 19.21 31.31
C GLY A 362 -10.88 19.31 30.07
#